data_AF-A0A380FN22-F1
#
_entry.id   AF-A0A380FN22-F1
#
_cell.length_a   1.000
_cell.length_b   1.000
_cell.length_c   1.000
_cell.angle_alpha   90.00
_cell.angle_beta   90.00
_cell.angle_gamma   90.00
#
_symmetry.space_group_name_H-M   'P 1'
#
loop_
_entity.id
_entity.type
_entity.pdbx_description
1 polymer ?
#
loop_
_entity_poly.entity_id
_entity_poly.type
_entity_poly.pdbx_seq_one_letter_code
_entity_poly.pdbx_strand_id
1 'polypeptide(L)' 'MGSYLLRFGRFETSIAKGLTYGNASHAFGTAKALEMDLESGAFSSIGMILTAVMSSVLLPILILFLY' A
#
# COMPACT_ATOMS: atom_id res chain seq x y z
N MET A 1 10.37 -2.74 -11.58
CA MET A 1 9.67 -3.98 -11.14
C MET A 1 8.20 -3.71 -10.81
N GLY A 2 7.85 -2.79 -9.90
CA GLY A 2 6.45 -2.51 -9.52
C GLY A 2 5.48 -2.19 -10.68
N SER A 3 5.89 -1.33 -11.63
CA SER A 3 5.08 -1.00 -12.81
C SER A 3 4.81 -2.18 -13.75
N TYR A 4 5.69 -3.18 -13.79
CA TYR A 4 5.51 -4.42 -14.56
C TYR A 4 4.49 -5.36 -13.88
N LEU A 5 4.51 -5.44 -12.55
CA LEU A 5 3.57 -6.24 -11.75
C LEU A 5 2.13 -5.72 -11.86
N LEU A 6 1.97 -4.40 -11.86
CA LEU A 6 0.66 -3.74 -12.07
C LEU A 6 0.07 -4.02 -13.45
N ARG A 7 0.92 -4.05 -14.46
CA ARG A 7 0.55 -4.38 -15.84
C ARG A 7 0.14 -5.86 -15.97
N PHE A 8 0.72 -6.72 -15.14
CA PHE A 8 0.36 -8.14 -15.06
C PHE A 8 -0.95 -8.36 -14.27
N GLY A 9 -1.19 -7.57 -13.22
CA GLY A 9 -2.39 -7.63 -12.38
C GLY A 9 -3.65 -6.95 -12.94
N ARG A 10 -3.58 -6.30 -14.11
CA ARG A 10 -4.71 -5.57 -14.76
C ARG A 10 -5.40 -4.55 -13.84
N PHE A 11 -4.65 -3.87 -12.98
CA PHE A 11 -5.22 -2.82 -12.14
C PHE A 11 -5.42 -1.55 -12.97
N GLU A 12 -6.64 -1.30 -13.41
CA GLU A 12 -6.94 -0.15 -14.27
C GLU A 12 -7.23 1.12 -13.47
N THR A 13 -7.74 1.00 -12.24
CA THR A 13 -8.15 2.13 -11.40
C THR A 13 -7.01 2.69 -10.55
N SER A 14 -7.01 4.01 -10.34
CA SER A 14 -6.02 4.73 -9.51
C SER A 14 -6.00 4.21 -8.06
N ILE A 15 -7.18 3.85 -7.53
CA ILE A 15 -7.33 3.21 -6.22
C ILE A 15 -6.51 1.93 -6.14
N ALA A 16 -6.73 1.01 -7.08
CA ALA A 16 -6.09 -0.29 -7.03
C ALA A 16 -4.57 -0.16 -7.20
N LYS A 17 -4.12 0.66 -8.15
CA LYS A 17 -2.69 0.95 -8.35
C LYS A 17 -2.06 1.55 -7.10
N GLY A 18 -2.70 2.57 -6.52
CA GLY A 18 -2.23 3.25 -5.32
C GLY A 18 -2.08 2.28 -4.14
N LEU A 19 -3.15 1.55 -3.80
CA LEU A 19 -3.14 0.60 -2.69
C LEU A 19 -2.05 -0.46 -2.83
N THR A 20 -1.84 -0.99 -4.04
CA THR A 20 -0.74 -1.95 -4.28
C THR A 20 0.64 -1.35 -4.08
N TYR A 21 0.90 -0.13 -4.56
CA TYR A 21 2.19 0.54 -4.37
C TYR A 21 2.48 0.81 -2.89
N GLY A 22 1.48 1.32 -2.16
CA GLY A 22 1.62 1.67 -0.75
C GLY A 22 1.87 0.47 0.14
N ASN A 23 1.13 -0.62 -0.09
CA ASN A 23 1.22 -1.82 0.74
C ASN A 23 2.43 -2.71 0.38
N ALA A 24 2.79 -2.81 -0.89
CA ALA A 24 3.87 -3.72 -1.33
C ALA A 24 5.27 -3.10 -1.21
N SER A 25 5.39 -1.78 -1.24
CA SER A 25 6.69 -1.10 -1.38
C SER A 25 6.86 0.14 -0.48
N HIS A 26 5.92 0.38 0.43
CA HIS A 26 5.98 1.46 1.43
C HIS A 26 6.25 2.83 0.77
N ALA A 27 7.04 3.69 1.41
CA ALA A 27 7.31 5.06 0.96
C ALA A 27 7.92 5.14 -0.45
N PHE A 28 8.79 4.18 -0.83
CA PHE A 28 9.36 4.13 -2.18
C PHE A 28 8.30 3.79 -3.24
N GLY A 29 7.36 2.91 -2.90
CA GLY A 29 6.19 2.63 -3.74
C GLY A 29 5.29 3.85 -3.91
N THR A 30 5.03 4.57 -2.83
CA THR A 30 4.24 5.81 -2.84
C THR A 30 4.88 6.91 -3.69
N ALA A 31 6.20 7.10 -3.61
CA ALA A 31 6.91 8.02 -4.49
C ALA A 31 6.73 7.64 -5.97
N LYS A 32 6.76 6.34 -6.28
CA LYS A 32 6.55 5.85 -7.64
C LYS A 32 5.10 5.98 -8.12
N ALA A 33 4.13 5.81 -7.23
CA ALA A 33 2.72 6.05 -7.52
C ALA A 33 2.46 7.54 -7.83
N LEU A 34 3.08 8.45 -7.06
CA LEU A 34 3.06 9.90 -7.29
C LEU A 34 3.67 10.31 -8.64
N GLU A 35 4.75 9.65 -9.07
CA GLU A 35 5.33 9.86 -10.41
C GLU A 35 4.39 9.43 -11.54
N MET A 36 3.50 8.46 -11.30
CA MET A 36 2.53 7.99 -12.30
C MET A 36 1.30 8.90 -12.37
N ASP A 37 0.70 9.19 -11.21
CA ASP A 37 -0.51 10.02 -11.08
C ASP A 37 -0.74 10.39 -9.59
N LEU A 38 -1.25 11.60 -9.36
CA LEU A 38 -1.56 12.15 -8.04
C LEU A 38 -2.57 11.30 -7.25
N GLU A 39 -3.61 10.81 -7.90
CA GLU A 39 -4.68 10.03 -7.29
C GLU A 39 -4.16 8.68 -6.80
N SER A 40 -3.39 7.97 -7.63
CA SER A 40 -2.67 6.74 -7.24
C SER A 40 -1.71 6.99 -6.06
N GLY A 41 -1.00 8.12 -6.06
CA GLY A 41 -0.15 8.55 -4.94
C GLY A 41 -0.90 8.76 -3.63
N ALA A 42 -2.08 9.39 -3.69
CA ALA A 42 -2.96 9.60 -2.55
C ALA A 42 -3.45 8.26 -1.98
N PHE A 43 -3.96 7.36 -2.84
CA PHE A 43 -4.41 6.03 -2.41
C PHE A 43 -3.27 5.15 -1.88
N SER A 44 -2.05 5.32 -2.40
CA SER A 44 -0.85 4.65 -1.87
C SER A 44 -0.54 5.08 -0.44
N SER A 45 -0.63 6.38 -0.15
CA SER A 45 -0.45 6.90 1.22
C SER A 45 -1.54 6.37 2.16
N ILE A 46 -2.79 6.33 1.70
CA ILE A 46 -3.91 5.78 2.48
C ILE A 46 -3.69 4.31 2.82
N GLY A 47 -3.27 3.49 1.84
CA GLY A 47 -2.97 2.07 2.07
C GLY A 47 -1.89 1.86 3.13
N MET A 48 -0.83 2.66 3.08
CA MET A 48 0.26 2.61 4.06
C MET A 48 -0.23 2.95 5.48
N ILE A 49 -1.00 4.03 5.63
CA ILE A 49 -1.57 4.44 6.92
C ILE A 49 -2.50 3.37 7.47
N LEU A 50 -3.38 2.83 6.63
CA LEU A 50 -4.32 1.78 7.02
C LEU A 50 -3.58 0.54 7.54
N THR A 51 -2.55 0.10 6.81
CA THR A 51 -1.74 -1.05 7.20
C THR A 51 -1.00 -0.80 8.52
N ALA A 52 -0.49 0.41 8.74
CA ALA A 52 0.17 0.80 9.99
C ALA A 52 -0.81 0.77 11.18
N VAL A 53 -2.00 1.34 11.02
CA VAL A 53 -3.05 1.34 12.05
C VAL A 53 -3.49 -0.09 12.37
N MET A 54 -3.76 -0.90 11.35
CA MET A 54 -4.13 -2.31 11.54
C MET A 54 -3.03 -3.07 12.28
N SER A 55 -1.78 -2.93 11.85
CA SER A 55 -0.65 -3.61 12.51
C SER A 55 -0.46 -3.14 13.95
N SER A 56 -0.63 -1.85 14.22
CA SER A 56 -0.53 -1.27 15.58
C SER A 56 -1.59 -1.83 16.54
N VAL A 57 -2.74 -2.25 16.04
CA VAL A 57 -3.79 -2.88 16.85
C VAL A 57 -3.63 -4.40 16.89
N LEU A 58 -3.29 -5.04 15.77
CA LEU A 58 -3.15 -6.50 15.71
C LEU A 58 -1.93 -7.02 16.49
N LEU A 59 -0.77 -6.37 16.40
CA LEU A 59 0.44 -6.82 17.12
C LEU A 59 0.24 -6.99 18.63
N PRO A 60 -0.28 -6.00 19.39
CA PRO A 60 -0.45 -6.16 20.83
C PRO A 60 -1.46 -7.26 21.18
N ILE A 61 -2.54 -7.41 20.39
CA ILE A 61 -3.51 -8.50 20.58
C ILE A 61 -2.84 -9.86 20.34
N LEU A 62 -2.04 -9.97 19.29
CA LEU A 62 -1.33 -11.21 18.96
C LEU A 62 -0.33 -11.59 20.06
N ILE A 63 0.40 -10.61 20.62
CA ILE A 63 1.34 -10.82 21.73
C ILE A 63 0.58 -11.30 22.98
N LEU A 64 -0.56 -10.69 23.32
CA LEU A 64 -1.41 -11.11 24.45
C LEU A 64 -1.94 -12.54 24.34
N PHE A 65 -2.10 -13.06 23.11
CA PHE A 65 -2.63 -14.40 22.89
C PHE A 65 -1.53 -15.47 22.80
N LEU A 66 -0.32 -15.10 22.35
CA LEU A 66 0.83 -16.00 22.19
C LEU A 66 1.69 -16.16 23.44
N TYR A 67 1.60 -15.22 24.39
CA TYR A 67 2.37 -15.21 25.65
C TYR A 67 1.43 -15.31 26.84
#